data_AF-A0A1Q4WA46-F1
#
_entry.id   AF-A0A1Q4WA46-F1
#
_cell.length_a   1.000
_cell.length_b   1.000
_cell.length_c   1.000
_cell.angle_alpha   90.00
_cell.angle_beta   90.00
_cell.angle_gamma   90.00
#
_symmetry.space_group_name_H-M   'P 1'
#
loop_
_entity.id
_entity.type
_entity.pdbx_description
1 polymer ?
#
loop_
_entity_poly.entity_id
_entity_poly.type
_entity_poly.pdbx_seq_one_letter_code
_entity_poly.pdbx_strand_id
1 'polypeptide(L)'
;MPSAWRTLRRRVLTPSTSETLLEKRGFHRKSPDAQHLLESVGGRFLEGYAYAMEARDPAAAELRLEGVPAPFRGFAYEGAGMGFAVLDGLPLSGRGSVGRFLAGRGADHVYMVYVGIGWAMARLPRFRWPDVDGLDPLLRWLVLDGYGFHQAYFRTARYVHEQYREPAFPWPAGDTPSYAGHAIDQGIGRALWFVGGTDADLVATMIEKFPESRWSDLYSGAGLAATYAGGADEAELRAFRDRAGPHRAIVAQGSAFAAEARLRAGLLVPHTELATRVLCGMGPEEAARVTRDIRPAGPVPGALPAYEVWRRAVADRLANDGGC
;
A
#
# COMPACT_ATOMS: atom_id res chain seq x y z
N MET A 1 7.72 -2.38 31.06
CA MET A 1 7.85 -0.94 30.72
C MET A 1 8.98 -0.75 29.71
N PRO A 2 8.84 0.12 28.70
CA PRO A 2 9.90 0.39 27.73
C PRO A 2 11.11 1.04 28.41
N SER A 3 12.34 0.69 28.02
CA SER A 3 13.54 1.37 28.50
C SER A 3 13.54 2.84 28.05
N ALA A 4 14.13 3.75 28.84
CA ALA A 4 14.22 5.18 28.53
C ALA A 4 14.78 5.48 27.11
N TRP A 5 15.73 4.67 26.64
CA TRP A 5 16.27 4.74 25.27
C TRP A 5 15.22 4.47 24.18
N ARG A 6 14.32 3.51 24.37
CA ARG A 6 13.26 3.18 23.41
C ARG A 6 12.18 4.26 23.36
N THR A 7 11.84 4.83 24.51
CA THR A 7 10.92 5.97 24.61
C THR A 7 11.50 7.21 23.92
N LEU A 8 12.79 7.49 24.12
CA LEU A 8 13.49 8.59 23.46
C LEU A 8 13.56 8.35 21.94
N ARG A 9 13.92 7.14 21.51
CA ARG A 9 13.99 6.75 20.10
C ARG A 9 12.65 6.90 19.38
N ARG A 10 11.53 6.53 20.02
CA ARG A 10 10.18 6.80 19.49
C ARG A 10 9.97 8.30 19.28
N ARG A 11 10.29 9.13 20.28
CA ARG A 11 10.07 10.59 20.20
C ARG A 11 10.87 11.26 19.08
N VAL A 12 12.07 10.76 18.77
CA VAL A 12 12.93 11.33 17.72
C VAL A 12 12.55 10.85 16.32
N LEU A 13 12.15 9.58 16.18
CA LEU A 13 11.99 8.93 14.86
C LEU A 13 10.53 8.73 14.44
N THR A 14 9.56 8.98 15.31
CA THR A 14 8.14 8.94 14.95
C THR A 14 7.74 10.29 14.37
N PRO A 15 7.23 10.33 13.13
CA PRO A 15 6.64 11.56 12.59
C PRO A 15 5.60 12.14 13.53
N SER A 16 5.47 13.47 13.51
CA SER A 16 4.38 14.13 14.24
C SER A 16 3.03 13.62 13.75
N THR A 17 2.09 13.40 14.67
CA THR A 17 0.70 13.08 14.34
C THR A 17 0.05 14.15 13.46
N SER A 18 0.53 15.39 13.53
CA SER A 18 0.05 16.45 12.63
C SER A 18 0.27 16.15 11.15
N GLU A 19 1.22 15.29 10.78
CA GLU A 19 1.43 14.85 9.39
C GLU A 19 0.29 13.98 8.84
N THR A 20 -0.62 13.49 9.69
CA THR A 20 -1.79 12.73 9.26
C THR A 20 -2.97 13.62 8.88
N LEU A 21 -2.92 14.91 9.22
CA LEU A 21 -4.02 15.86 9.01
C LEU A 21 -4.07 16.30 7.55
N LEU A 22 -5.24 16.15 6.91
CA LEU A 22 -5.42 16.55 5.50
C LEU A 22 -5.13 18.04 5.30
N GLU A 23 -5.54 18.87 6.25
CA GLU A 23 -5.30 20.31 6.23
C GLU A 23 -3.81 20.64 6.21
N LYS A 24 -2.99 20.00 7.07
CA LYS A 24 -1.54 20.23 7.09
C LYS A 24 -0.89 19.83 5.78
N ARG A 25 -1.39 18.77 5.15
CA ARG A 25 -0.91 18.27 3.86
C ARG A 25 -1.41 19.08 2.66
N GLY A 26 -2.41 19.95 2.85
CA GLY A 26 -3.08 20.67 1.76
C GLY A 26 -3.89 19.75 0.85
N PHE A 27 -4.36 18.61 1.36
CA PHE A 27 -5.14 17.64 0.59
C PHE A 27 -6.60 18.06 0.48
N HIS A 28 -7.27 17.54 -0.55
CA HIS A 28 -8.69 17.77 -0.73
C HIS A 28 -9.49 17.18 0.43
N ARG A 29 -10.53 17.89 0.88
CA ARG A 29 -11.44 17.46 1.95
C ARG A 29 -12.84 17.32 1.37
N LYS A 30 -13.20 16.10 0.96
CA LYS A 30 -14.52 15.81 0.37
C LYS A 30 -15.67 16.02 1.36
N SER A 31 -15.55 15.40 2.53
CA SER A 31 -16.54 15.45 3.60
C SER A 31 -15.90 15.26 4.98
N PRO A 32 -16.58 15.64 6.07
CA PRO A 32 -16.09 15.38 7.44
C PRO A 32 -15.80 13.89 7.71
N ASP A 33 -16.64 12.99 7.21
CA ASP A 33 -16.48 11.54 7.40
C ASP A 33 -15.26 11.01 6.65
N ALA A 34 -15.07 11.44 5.39
CA ALA A 34 -13.90 11.08 4.60
C ALA A 34 -12.60 11.59 5.25
N GLN A 35 -12.63 12.83 5.75
CA GLN A 35 -11.51 13.40 6.49
C GLN A 35 -11.20 12.57 7.75
N HIS A 36 -12.20 12.31 8.59
CA HIS A 36 -12.02 11.53 9.81
C HIS A 36 -11.49 10.12 9.52
N LEU A 37 -11.97 9.48 8.45
CA LEU A 37 -11.47 8.18 7.98
C LEU A 37 -9.99 8.24 7.62
N LEU A 38 -9.59 9.15 6.74
CA LEU A 38 -8.19 9.25 6.27
C LEU A 38 -7.23 9.63 7.40
N GLU A 39 -7.63 10.55 8.28
CA GLU A 39 -6.84 10.94 9.45
C GLU A 39 -6.75 9.79 10.47
N SER A 40 -7.82 9.01 10.65
CA SER A 40 -7.80 7.79 11.48
C SER A 40 -6.84 6.75 10.90
N VAL A 41 -6.87 6.51 9.58
CA VAL A 41 -5.93 5.61 8.91
C VAL A 41 -4.48 6.03 9.19
N GLY A 42 -4.14 7.30 8.97
CA GLY A 42 -2.81 7.83 9.24
C GLY A 42 -2.41 7.72 10.72
N GLY A 43 -3.34 7.98 11.64
CA GLY A 43 -3.12 7.84 13.07
C GLY A 43 -2.80 6.40 13.48
N ARG A 44 -3.50 5.41 12.92
CA ARG A 44 -3.31 3.98 13.22
C ARG A 44 -2.02 3.44 12.60
N PHE A 45 -1.64 3.93 11.43
CA PHE A 45 -0.30 3.70 10.88
C PHE A 45 0.80 4.19 11.83
N LEU A 46 0.73 5.43 12.32
CA LEU A 46 1.73 5.97 13.25
C LEU A 46 1.74 5.24 14.60
N GLU A 47 0.58 4.80 15.08
CA GLU A 47 0.46 3.97 16.28
C GLU A 47 1.21 2.64 16.10
N GLY A 48 1.01 1.94 14.97
CA GLY A 48 1.72 0.70 14.67
C GLY A 48 3.23 0.89 14.52
N TYR A 49 3.66 1.97 13.86
CA TYR A 49 5.07 2.35 13.82
C TYR A 49 5.64 2.54 15.22
N ALA A 50 4.94 3.29 16.08
CA ALA A 50 5.35 3.49 17.47
C ALA A 50 5.46 2.18 18.25
N TYR A 51 4.54 1.23 18.03
CA TYR A 51 4.57 -0.09 18.67
C TYR A 51 5.82 -0.86 18.30
N ALA A 52 6.20 -0.90 17.01
CA ALA A 52 7.44 -1.52 16.57
C ALA A 52 8.69 -0.82 17.15
N MET A 53 8.67 0.51 17.24
CA MET A 53 9.82 1.27 17.74
C MET A 53 10.08 1.09 19.25
N GLU A 54 9.02 0.84 20.03
CA GLU A 54 9.09 0.66 21.49
C GLU A 54 9.25 -0.80 21.93
N ALA A 55 8.79 -1.73 21.12
CA ALA A 55 8.75 -3.14 21.47
C ALA A 55 10.15 -3.71 21.73
N ARG A 56 10.20 -4.74 22.58
CA ARG A 56 11.43 -5.50 22.83
C ARG A 56 11.78 -6.39 21.64
N ASP A 57 10.74 -6.96 21.04
CA ASP A 57 10.77 -7.92 19.94
C ASP A 57 9.44 -7.83 19.16
N PRO A 58 9.35 -8.43 17.97
CA PRO A 58 8.12 -8.41 17.18
C PRO A 58 6.88 -8.95 17.91
N ALA A 59 7.02 -10.04 18.68
CA ALA A 59 5.90 -10.62 19.44
C ALA A 59 5.29 -9.62 20.44
N ALA A 60 6.12 -8.81 21.12
CA ALA A 60 5.63 -7.77 22.01
C ALA A 60 4.90 -6.63 21.27
N ALA A 61 5.27 -6.33 20.02
CA ALA A 61 4.54 -5.37 19.18
C ALA A 61 3.18 -5.95 18.75
N GLU A 62 3.16 -7.22 18.33
CA GLU A 62 1.95 -7.93 17.89
C GLU A 62 0.83 -7.88 18.94
N LEU A 63 1.15 -8.11 20.22
CA LEU A 63 0.16 -8.00 21.30
C LEU A 63 -0.58 -6.66 21.32
N ARG A 64 0.11 -5.56 20.98
CA ARG A 64 -0.48 -4.22 20.92
C ARG A 64 -1.21 -3.98 19.59
N LEU A 65 -0.67 -4.51 18.49
CA LEU A 65 -1.28 -4.42 17.16
C LEU A 65 -2.64 -5.14 17.11
N GLU A 66 -2.79 -6.28 17.78
CA GLU A 66 -4.07 -6.99 17.86
C GLU A 66 -5.16 -6.19 18.59
N GLY A 67 -4.77 -5.30 19.50
CA GLY A 67 -5.68 -4.37 20.17
C GLY A 67 -6.21 -3.24 19.27
N VAL A 68 -5.63 -3.05 18.08
CA VAL A 68 -6.14 -2.06 17.11
C VAL A 68 -7.46 -2.57 16.51
N PRO A 69 -8.49 -1.70 16.39
CA PRO A 69 -9.77 -2.09 15.79
C PRO A 69 -9.59 -2.70 14.39
N ALA A 70 -10.35 -3.76 14.10
CA ALA A 70 -10.22 -4.55 12.87
C ALA A 70 -10.21 -3.70 11.57
N PRO A 71 -11.04 -2.65 11.40
CA PRO A 71 -11.00 -1.83 10.19
C PRO A 71 -9.63 -1.17 9.92
N PHE A 72 -8.86 -0.90 10.97
CA PHE A 72 -7.60 -0.17 10.89
C PHE A 72 -6.35 -1.00 11.19
N ARG A 73 -6.51 -2.23 11.69
CA ARG A 73 -5.40 -3.08 12.13
C ARG A 73 -4.37 -3.32 11.02
N GLY A 74 -4.81 -3.50 9.77
CA GLY A 74 -3.91 -3.63 8.63
C GLY A 74 -2.97 -2.42 8.43
N PHE A 75 -3.46 -1.20 8.62
CA PHE A 75 -2.63 0.01 8.57
C PHE A 75 -1.65 0.09 9.75
N ALA A 76 -2.04 -0.38 10.93
CA ALA A 76 -1.10 -0.49 12.05
C ALA A 76 0.01 -1.51 11.77
N TYR A 77 -0.30 -2.65 11.14
CA TYR A 77 0.71 -3.60 10.67
C TYR A 77 1.62 -3.03 9.58
N GLU A 78 1.10 -2.19 8.68
CA GLU A 78 1.90 -1.44 7.71
C GLU A 78 2.91 -0.53 8.42
N GLY A 79 2.45 0.27 9.39
CA GLY A 79 3.31 1.12 10.20
C GLY A 79 4.35 0.34 11.01
N ALA A 80 3.98 -0.81 11.57
CA ALA A 80 4.91 -1.68 12.27
C ALA A 80 5.98 -2.26 11.33
N GLY A 81 5.60 -2.67 10.12
CA GLY A 81 6.53 -3.09 9.07
C GLY A 81 7.55 -2.00 8.75
N MET A 82 7.10 -0.75 8.62
CA MET A 82 7.99 0.40 8.49
C MET A 82 8.92 0.55 9.71
N GLY A 83 8.40 0.46 10.93
CA GLY A 83 9.18 0.61 12.16
C GLY A 83 10.30 -0.43 12.28
N PHE A 84 10.01 -1.70 11.97
CA PHE A 84 10.99 -2.77 11.97
C PHE A 84 12.01 -2.65 10.83
N ALA A 85 11.61 -2.17 9.65
CA ALA A 85 12.54 -1.91 8.55
C ALA A 85 13.49 -0.73 8.85
N VAL A 86 12.98 0.34 9.47
CA VAL A 86 13.82 1.45 9.98
C VAL A 86 14.83 0.93 11.00
N LEU A 87 14.36 0.10 11.93
CA LEU A 87 15.19 -0.57 12.94
C LEU A 87 16.37 -1.34 12.34
N ASP A 88 16.09 -2.19 11.37
CA ASP A 88 17.11 -3.02 10.70
C ASP A 88 18.12 -2.16 9.92
N GLY A 89 17.73 -0.95 9.50
CA GLY A 89 18.61 0.03 8.86
C GLY A 89 19.42 0.90 9.83
N LEU A 90 19.09 0.96 11.13
CA LEU A 90 19.80 1.77 12.13
C LEU A 90 21.10 1.12 12.60
N PRO A 91 22.16 1.91 12.90
CA PRO A 91 23.34 1.38 13.56
C PRO A 91 22.97 0.73 14.90
N LEU A 92 23.61 -0.39 15.25
CA LEU A 92 23.56 -1.03 16.58
C LEU A 92 22.18 -1.55 17.04
N SER A 93 21.16 -1.52 16.18
CA SER A 93 19.79 -1.96 16.52
C SER A 93 19.52 -3.43 16.22
N GLY A 94 20.54 -4.17 15.75
CA GLY A 94 20.42 -5.54 15.23
C GLY A 94 19.80 -5.58 13.83
N ARG A 95 19.83 -6.75 13.19
CA ARG A 95 19.17 -7.01 11.91
C ARG A 95 18.08 -8.09 12.07
N GLY A 96 17.21 -8.20 11.06
CA GLY A 96 16.25 -9.29 10.93
C GLY A 96 14.97 -9.11 11.76
N SER A 97 14.67 -7.90 12.21
CA SER A 97 13.40 -7.60 12.89
C SER A 97 12.23 -7.78 11.94
N VAL A 98 12.38 -7.37 10.67
CA VAL A 98 11.38 -7.62 9.62
C VAL A 98 11.17 -9.12 9.43
N GLY A 99 12.25 -9.90 9.29
CA GLY A 99 12.17 -11.36 9.12
C GLY A 99 11.47 -12.05 10.30
N ARG A 100 11.82 -11.67 11.55
CA ARG A 100 11.14 -12.20 12.75
C ARG A 100 9.67 -11.80 12.83
N PHE A 101 9.32 -10.59 12.39
CA PHE A 101 7.93 -10.13 12.37
C PHE A 101 7.11 -10.88 11.32
N LEU A 102 7.67 -11.09 10.12
CA LEU A 102 7.06 -11.89 9.06
C LEU A 102 6.98 -13.39 9.40
N ALA A 103 7.84 -13.90 10.29
CA ALA A 103 7.72 -15.26 10.82
C ALA A 103 6.64 -15.39 11.91
N GLY A 104 6.13 -14.27 12.43
CA GLY A 104 5.03 -14.18 13.38
C GLY A 104 3.70 -13.82 12.72
N ARG A 105 2.85 -13.07 13.42
CA ARG A 105 1.53 -12.62 12.91
C ARG A 105 1.66 -11.62 11.75
N GLY A 106 2.83 -11.03 11.55
CA GLY A 106 3.12 -10.24 10.36
C GLY A 106 2.91 -11.01 9.03
N ALA A 107 2.95 -12.35 9.05
CA ALA A 107 2.65 -13.21 7.89
C ALA A 107 1.22 -13.04 7.33
N ASP A 108 0.25 -12.80 8.22
CA ASP A 108 -1.15 -12.59 7.85
C ASP A 108 -1.35 -11.21 7.21
N HIS A 109 -0.43 -10.29 7.51
CA HIS A 109 -0.39 -8.92 6.99
C HIS A 109 0.74 -8.70 5.98
N VAL A 110 1.29 -9.74 5.37
CA VAL A 110 2.51 -9.69 4.54
C VAL A 110 2.49 -8.55 3.51
N TYR A 111 1.37 -8.33 2.82
CA TYR A 111 1.24 -7.26 1.84
C TYR A 111 1.43 -5.88 2.47
N MET A 112 0.84 -5.63 3.63
CA MET A 112 0.95 -4.37 4.36
C MET A 112 2.36 -4.20 4.93
N VAL A 113 2.97 -5.27 5.44
CA VAL A 113 4.35 -5.21 5.94
C VAL A 113 5.31 -4.80 4.82
N TYR A 114 5.17 -5.36 3.61
CA TYR A 114 6.02 -5.03 2.46
C TYR A 114 5.84 -3.57 2.02
N VAL A 115 4.61 -3.06 2.01
CA VAL A 115 4.35 -1.63 1.78
C VAL A 115 5.06 -0.79 2.84
N GLY A 116 4.98 -1.15 4.12
CA GLY A 116 5.69 -0.49 5.22
C GLY A 116 7.21 -0.47 5.05
N ILE A 117 7.81 -1.55 4.54
CA ILE A 117 9.25 -1.60 4.20
C ILE A 117 9.58 -0.51 3.16
N GLY A 118 8.69 -0.28 2.18
CA GLY A 118 8.80 0.80 1.19
C GLY A 118 8.86 2.20 1.79
N TRP A 119 8.03 2.46 2.80
CA TRP A 119 8.07 3.72 3.55
C TRP A 119 9.40 3.92 4.28
N ALA A 120 9.97 2.84 4.84
CA ALA A 120 11.29 2.91 5.46
C ALA A 120 12.38 3.20 4.42
N MET A 121 12.33 2.53 3.27
CA MET A 121 13.26 2.76 2.14
C MET A 121 13.24 4.23 1.67
N ALA A 122 12.07 4.87 1.67
CA ALA A 122 11.93 6.29 1.31
C ALA A 122 12.58 7.27 2.30
N ARG A 123 12.89 6.82 3.52
CA ARG A 123 13.51 7.64 4.59
C ARG A 123 14.95 7.27 4.90
N LEU A 124 15.35 6.03 4.65
CA LEU A 124 16.71 5.57 4.90
C LEU A 124 17.65 5.98 3.75
N PRO A 125 18.91 6.31 4.06
CA PRO A 125 19.92 6.49 3.02
C PRO A 125 20.16 5.17 2.28
N ARG A 126 20.51 5.24 0.99
CA ARG A 126 20.58 4.08 0.09
C ARG A 126 21.40 2.90 0.64
N PHE A 127 22.54 3.18 1.27
CA PHE A 127 23.41 2.14 1.84
C PHE A 127 22.82 1.42 3.08
N ARG A 128 21.66 1.87 3.57
CA ARG A 128 20.89 1.26 4.67
C ARG A 128 19.52 0.76 4.21
N TRP A 129 19.28 0.69 2.90
CA TRP A 129 18.03 0.14 2.41
C TRP A 129 17.84 -1.31 2.87
N PRO A 130 16.57 -1.73 3.04
CA PRO A 130 16.23 -3.11 3.36
C PRO A 130 16.83 -4.08 2.36
N ASP A 131 17.19 -5.28 2.83
CA ASP A 131 17.62 -6.38 1.96
C ASP A 131 16.39 -6.95 1.24
N VAL A 132 16.19 -6.52 -0.01
CA VAL A 132 15.05 -6.91 -0.86
C VAL A 132 15.24 -8.26 -1.54
N ASP A 133 16.45 -8.83 -1.52
CA ASP A 133 16.72 -10.18 -2.04
C ASP A 133 16.38 -11.26 -1.01
N GLY A 134 16.36 -10.91 0.28
CA GLY A 134 15.83 -11.76 1.35
C GLY A 134 14.29 -11.78 1.46
N LEU A 135 13.58 -11.04 0.60
CA LEU A 135 12.10 -11.00 0.55
C LEU A 135 11.55 -11.95 -0.52
N ASP A 136 10.25 -12.23 -0.45
CA ASP A 136 9.54 -12.99 -1.48
C ASP A 136 9.69 -12.29 -2.85
N PRO A 137 10.25 -12.96 -3.88
CA PRO A 137 10.53 -12.34 -5.17
C PRO A 137 9.30 -11.83 -5.92
N LEU A 138 8.12 -12.40 -5.66
CA LEU A 138 6.87 -11.94 -6.25
C LEU A 138 6.35 -10.71 -5.52
N LEU A 139 6.39 -10.71 -4.18
CA LEU A 139 5.79 -9.65 -3.38
C LEU A 139 6.70 -8.44 -3.15
N ARG A 140 8.02 -8.55 -3.33
CA ARG A 140 8.98 -7.44 -3.09
C ARG A 140 8.69 -6.17 -3.87
N TRP A 141 7.94 -6.24 -4.97
CA TRP A 141 7.48 -5.06 -5.72
C TRP A 141 6.55 -4.16 -4.91
N LEU A 142 5.87 -4.69 -3.88
CA LEU A 142 5.08 -3.90 -2.93
C LEU A 142 5.95 -2.94 -2.09
N VAL A 143 7.26 -3.17 -1.99
CA VAL A 143 8.20 -2.21 -1.39
C VAL A 143 8.27 -0.94 -2.25
N LEU A 144 8.25 -1.06 -3.58
CA LEU A 144 8.23 0.09 -4.46
C LEU A 144 6.86 0.77 -4.53
N ASP A 145 5.77 0.00 -4.39
CA ASP A 145 4.44 0.56 -4.16
C ASP A 145 4.42 1.43 -2.88
N GLY A 146 4.90 0.90 -1.74
CA GLY A 146 4.99 1.68 -0.51
C GLY A 146 5.92 2.90 -0.62
N TYR A 147 7.03 2.79 -1.36
CA TYR A 147 7.92 3.91 -1.66
C TYR A 147 7.20 4.99 -2.49
N GLY A 148 6.50 4.61 -3.54
CA GLY A 148 5.75 5.53 -4.40
C GLY A 148 4.64 6.25 -3.65
N PHE A 149 3.92 5.52 -2.81
CA PHE A 149 2.91 6.10 -1.91
C PHE A 149 3.54 7.17 -1.03
N HIS A 150 4.66 6.84 -0.35
CA HIS A 150 5.36 7.77 0.52
C HIS A 150 5.78 9.04 -0.23
N GLN A 151 6.39 8.91 -1.41
CA GLN A 151 6.83 10.06 -2.20
C GLN A 151 5.65 10.96 -2.58
N ALA A 152 4.56 10.40 -3.09
CA ALA A 152 3.37 11.20 -3.46
C ALA A 152 2.68 11.83 -2.24
N TYR A 153 2.64 11.12 -1.11
CA TYR A 153 2.02 11.62 0.12
C TYR A 153 2.82 12.78 0.73
N PHE A 154 4.15 12.68 0.83
CA PHE A 154 4.97 13.71 1.49
C PHE A 154 5.51 14.78 0.54
N ARG A 155 5.69 14.47 -0.75
CA ARG A 155 6.23 15.37 -1.78
C ARG A 155 5.24 15.55 -2.92
N THR A 156 3.99 15.84 -2.55
CA THR A 156 2.82 15.93 -3.45
C THR A 156 3.06 16.89 -4.62
N ALA A 157 3.63 18.07 -4.39
CA ALA A 157 3.97 18.99 -5.48
C ALA A 157 4.81 18.32 -6.58
N ARG A 158 5.88 17.62 -6.19
CA ARG A 158 6.81 16.97 -7.12
C ARG A 158 6.22 15.74 -7.80
N TYR A 159 5.58 14.84 -7.05
CA TYR A 159 5.17 13.54 -7.60
C TYR A 159 3.75 13.52 -8.15
N VAL A 160 2.89 14.43 -7.70
CA VAL A 160 1.49 14.52 -8.15
C VAL A 160 1.29 15.68 -9.12
N HIS A 161 1.75 16.89 -8.79
CA HIS A 161 1.49 18.07 -9.65
C HIS A 161 2.50 18.18 -10.80
N GLU A 162 3.80 18.04 -10.51
CA GLU A 162 4.86 17.99 -11.52
C GLU A 162 5.00 16.61 -12.18
N GLN A 163 4.31 15.59 -11.63
CA GLN A 163 4.27 14.23 -12.15
C GLN A 163 5.66 13.61 -12.34
N TYR A 164 6.61 13.98 -11.48
CA TYR A 164 8.00 13.56 -11.59
C TYR A 164 8.13 12.02 -11.62
N ARG A 165 8.97 11.53 -12.51
CA ARG A 165 9.40 10.12 -12.58
C ARG A 165 10.92 10.08 -12.61
N GLU A 166 11.51 9.27 -11.74
CA GLU A 166 12.95 9.10 -11.70
C GLU A 166 13.40 8.26 -12.91
N PRO A 167 14.28 8.77 -13.79
CA PRO A 167 14.64 8.07 -15.03
C PRO A 167 15.35 6.73 -14.81
N ALA A 168 16.16 6.64 -13.75
CA ALA A 168 16.97 5.47 -13.44
C ALA A 168 16.93 5.18 -11.94
N PHE A 169 15.77 4.75 -11.45
CA PHE A 169 15.62 4.40 -10.04
C PHE A 169 16.55 3.23 -9.69
N PRO A 170 17.41 3.35 -8.65
CA PRO A 170 18.44 2.37 -8.35
C PRO A 170 17.87 1.18 -7.56
N TRP A 171 16.90 0.49 -8.13
CA TRP A 171 16.28 -0.69 -7.52
C TRP A 171 17.34 -1.76 -7.24
N PRO A 172 17.50 -2.23 -5.98
CA PRO A 172 18.58 -3.16 -5.65
C PRO A 172 18.38 -4.55 -6.24
N ALA A 173 17.12 -4.94 -6.52
CA ALA A 173 16.85 -6.23 -7.12
C ALA A 173 17.20 -6.20 -8.62
N GLY A 174 18.18 -7.02 -9.02
CA GLY A 174 18.80 -6.97 -10.34
C GLY A 174 17.99 -7.61 -11.48
N ASP A 175 16.79 -8.12 -11.23
CA ASP A 175 16.07 -9.00 -12.15
C ASP A 175 15.14 -8.28 -13.15
N THR A 176 14.70 -7.03 -12.89
CA THR A 176 13.99 -6.19 -13.89
C THR A 176 14.00 -4.69 -13.51
N PRO A 177 15.12 -3.96 -13.63
CA PRO A 177 15.21 -2.56 -13.18
C PRO A 177 14.26 -1.61 -13.93
N SER A 178 13.91 -1.90 -15.18
CA SER A 178 12.96 -1.11 -15.99
C SER A 178 11.54 -1.08 -15.41
N TYR A 179 11.15 -2.10 -14.63
CA TYR A 179 9.81 -2.19 -14.04
C TYR A 179 9.66 -1.33 -12.78
N ALA A 180 10.75 -0.83 -12.18
CA ALA A 180 10.68 -0.10 -10.91
C ALA A 180 9.72 1.10 -10.96
N GLY A 181 9.70 1.84 -12.07
CA GLY A 181 8.78 2.97 -12.25
C GLY A 181 7.29 2.58 -12.26
N HIS A 182 6.96 1.39 -12.75
CA HIS A 182 5.57 0.89 -12.75
C HIS A 182 5.10 0.58 -11.33
N ALA A 183 5.93 -0.10 -10.53
CA ALA A 183 5.62 -0.38 -9.13
C ALA A 183 5.51 0.89 -8.28
N ILE A 184 6.36 1.89 -8.56
CA ILE A 184 6.26 3.22 -7.93
C ILE A 184 4.92 3.90 -8.30
N ASP A 185 4.51 3.84 -9.57
CA ASP A 185 3.26 4.45 -10.03
C ASP A 185 2.02 3.81 -9.41
N GLN A 186 2.04 2.52 -9.08
CA GLN A 186 0.98 1.86 -8.30
C GLN A 186 0.84 2.50 -6.91
N GLY A 187 1.97 2.74 -6.25
CA GLY A 187 2.04 3.46 -4.99
C GLY A 187 1.50 4.88 -5.08
N ILE A 188 1.90 5.61 -6.13
CA ILE A 188 1.40 6.97 -6.40
C ILE A 188 -0.11 6.93 -6.61
N GLY A 189 -0.64 5.98 -7.37
CA GLY A 189 -2.07 5.77 -7.60
C GLY A 189 -2.84 5.59 -6.29
N ARG A 190 -2.33 4.75 -5.38
CA ARG A 190 -2.89 4.61 -4.04
C ARG A 190 -2.87 5.93 -3.28
N ALA A 191 -1.78 6.70 -3.34
CA ALA A 191 -1.68 7.99 -2.66
C ALA A 191 -2.63 9.05 -3.23
N LEU A 192 -2.92 9.03 -4.54
CA LEU A 192 -3.90 9.94 -5.15
C LEU A 192 -5.28 9.83 -4.48
N TRP A 193 -5.69 8.63 -4.05
CA TRP A 193 -6.93 8.44 -3.29
C TRP A 193 -6.97 9.27 -1.99
N PHE A 194 -5.83 9.39 -1.31
CA PHE A 194 -5.69 10.19 -0.09
C PHE A 194 -5.57 11.69 -0.40
N VAL A 195 -4.82 12.05 -1.44
CA VAL A 195 -4.63 13.45 -1.87
C VAL A 195 -5.95 14.04 -2.36
N GLY A 196 -6.74 13.25 -3.09
CA GLY A 196 -8.09 13.57 -3.54
C GLY A 196 -9.16 13.42 -2.46
N GLY A 197 -8.80 13.09 -1.21
CA GLY A 197 -9.76 13.05 -0.10
C GLY A 197 -10.89 12.04 -0.28
N THR A 198 -10.61 10.92 -0.96
CA THR A 198 -11.57 9.88 -1.38
C THR A 198 -12.67 10.35 -2.34
N ASP A 199 -12.51 11.51 -2.98
CA ASP A 199 -13.34 11.97 -4.08
C ASP A 199 -12.95 11.22 -5.36
N ALA A 200 -13.81 10.31 -5.78
CA ALA A 200 -13.51 9.38 -6.84
C ALA A 200 -13.39 10.07 -8.21
N ASP A 201 -14.17 11.13 -8.47
CA ASP A 201 -14.09 11.88 -9.72
C ASP A 201 -12.86 12.79 -9.75
N LEU A 202 -12.53 13.44 -8.62
CA LEU A 202 -11.29 14.19 -8.50
C LEU A 202 -10.07 13.28 -8.67
N VAL A 203 -10.08 12.09 -8.09
CA VAL A 203 -8.97 11.12 -8.24
C VAL A 203 -8.81 10.72 -9.71
N ALA A 204 -9.89 10.39 -10.41
CA ALA A 204 -9.83 10.10 -11.85
C ALA A 204 -9.25 11.30 -12.64
N THR A 205 -9.74 12.52 -12.35
CA THR A 205 -9.22 13.76 -12.95
C THR A 205 -7.73 13.98 -12.66
N MET A 206 -7.25 13.61 -11.47
CA MET A 206 -5.84 13.70 -11.13
C MET A 206 -5.01 12.68 -11.90
N ILE A 207 -5.49 11.44 -12.06
CA ILE A 207 -4.83 10.38 -12.83
C ILE A 207 -4.71 10.80 -14.31
N GLU A 208 -5.78 11.34 -14.88
CA GLU A 208 -5.86 11.73 -16.30
C GLU A 208 -4.93 12.90 -16.67
N LYS A 209 -4.39 13.63 -15.68
CA LYS A 209 -3.35 14.63 -15.91
C LYS A 209 -1.99 14.00 -16.19
N PHE A 210 -1.73 12.77 -15.72
CA PHE A 210 -0.48 12.07 -15.98
C PHE A 210 -0.40 11.62 -17.45
N PRO A 211 0.81 11.34 -17.98
CA PRO A 211 0.93 10.68 -19.28
C PRO A 211 0.17 9.34 -19.29
N GLU A 212 -0.59 9.09 -20.37
CA GLU A 212 -1.45 7.90 -20.53
C GLU A 212 -0.74 6.57 -20.26
N SER A 213 0.54 6.48 -20.63
CA SER A 213 1.41 5.33 -20.33
C SER A 213 1.50 4.92 -18.85
N ARG A 214 1.11 5.80 -17.91
CA ARG A 214 1.12 5.56 -16.46
C ARG A 214 -0.26 5.22 -15.90
N TRP A 215 -1.33 5.43 -16.66
CA TRP A 215 -2.71 5.36 -16.15
C TRP A 215 -3.05 3.98 -15.60
N SER A 216 -2.63 2.89 -16.25
CA SER A 216 -2.89 1.53 -15.76
C SER A 216 -2.37 1.34 -14.33
N ASP A 217 -1.13 1.74 -14.04
CA ASP A 217 -0.56 1.61 -12.70
C ASP A 217 -1.25 2.51 -11.69
N LEU A 218 -1.54 3.76 -12.06
CA LEU A 218 -2.23 4.72 -11.20
C LEU A 218 -3.66 4.28 -10.86
N TYR A 219 -4.43 3.83 -11.84
CA TYR A 219 -5.78 3.29 -11.64
C TYR A 219 -5.78 2.00 -10.83
N SER A 220 -4.80 1.11 -11.04
CA SER A 220 -4.60 -0.09 -10.21
C SER A 220 -4.45 0.28 -8.73
N GLY A 221 -3.55 1.22 -8.44
CA GLY A 221 -3.31 1.70 -7.09
C GLY A 221 -4.53 2.39 -6.48
N ALA A 222 -5.19 3.26 -7.24
CA ALA A 222 -6.39 3.95 -6.78
C ALA A 222 -7.55 2.97 -6.50
N GLY A 223 -7.77 1.96 -7.35
CA GLY A 223 -8.76 0.91 -7.13
C GLY A 223 -8.48 0.06 -5.87
N LEU A 224 -7.21 -0.24 -5.61
CA LEU A 224 -6.77 -0.87 -4.37
C LEU A 224 -7.09 0.01 -3.17
N ALA A 225 -6.73 1.30 -3.20
CA ALA A 225 -6.99 2.23 -2.10
C ALA A 225 -8.50 2.44 -1.85
N ALA A 226 -9.30 2.60 -2.91
CA ALA A 226 -10.75 2.71 -2.82
C ALA A 226 -11.39 1.50 -2.13
N THR A 227 -10.83 0.30 -2.34
CA THR A 227 -11.33 -0.95 -1.75
C THR A 227 -10.80 -1.22 -0.34
N TYR A 228 -9.51 -0.94 -0.10
CA TYR A 228 -8.86 -1.23 1.16
C TYR A 228 -9.13 -0.15 2.22
N ALA A 229 -8.96 1.12 1.85
CA ALA A 229 -9.17 2.26 2.74
C ALA A 229 -10.64 2.69 2.78
N GLY A 230 -11.37 2.58 1.65
CA GLY A 230 -12.76 3.01 1.55
C GLY A 230 -12.91 4.52 1.39
N GLY A 231 -14.05 5.04 1.83
CA GLY A 231 -14.36 6.48 1.79
C GLY A 231 -15.12 6.94 0.55
N ALA A 232 -15.56 6.02 -0.31
CA ALA A 232 -16.47 6.29 -1.41
C ALA A 232 -17.73 5.41 -1.31
N ASP A 233 -18.87 5.95 -1.72
CA ASP A 233 -20.13 5.21 -1.82
C ASP A 233 -20.25 4.42 -3.14
N GLU A 234 -21.36 3.70 -3.30
CA GLU A 234 -21.60 2.88 -4.49
C GLU A 234 -21.61 3.70 -5.79
N ALA A 235 -22.24 4.87 -5.79
CA ALA A 235 -22.38 5.71 -6.98
C ALA A 235 -21.02 6.30 -7.37
N GLU A 236 -20.24 6.76 -6.40
CA GLU A 236 -18.87 7.26 -6.60
C GLU A 236 -17.96 6.15 -7.15
N LEU A 237 -18.05 4.92 -6.63
CA LEU A 237 -17.25 3.79 -7.11
C LEU A 237 -17.64 3.36 -8.53
N ARG A 238 -18.93 3.39 -8.88
CA ARG A 238 -19.40 3.15 -10.25
C ARG A 238 -18.87 4.22 -11.21
N ALA A 239 -18.98 5.49 -10.82
CA ALA A 239 -18.44 6.59 -11.62
C ALA A 239 -16.92 6.46 -11.82
N PHE A 240 -16.16 6.09 -10.78
CA PHE A 240 -14.72 5.86 -10.89
C PHE A 240 -14.38 4.73 -11.86
N ARG A 241 -15.09 3.61 -11.76
CA ARG A 241 -14.94 2.47 -12.69
C ARG A 241 -15.24 2.88 -14.13
N ASP A 242 -16.30 3.64 -14.35
CA ASP A 242 -16.71 4.07 -15.68
C ASP A 242 -15.71 5.09 -16.27
N ARG A 243 -15.18 6.02 -15.44
CA ARG A 243 -14.11 6.97 -15.82
C ARG A 243 -12.81 6.25 -16.16
N ALA A 244 -12.49 5.14 -15.50
CA ALA A 244 -11.29 4.35 -15.81
C ALA A 244 -11.32 3.75 -17.23
N GLY A 245 -12.51 3.61 -17.85
CA GLY A 245 -12.66 3.22 -19.26
C GLY A 245 -11.87 1.94 -19.60
N PRO A 246 -10.90 1.99 -20.53
CA PRO A 246 -10.06 0.83 -20.88
C PRO A 246 -9.30 0.21 -19.70
N HIS A 247 -9.09 0.95 -18.62
CA HIS A 247 -8.36 0.49 -17.42
C HIS A 247 -9.25 -0.16 -16.36
N ARG A 248 -10.56 -0.32 -16.61
CA ARG A 248 -11.52 -0.94 -15.67
C ARG A 248 -11.08 -2.31 -15.14
N ALA A 249 -10.49 -3.16 -15.99
CA ALA A 249 -9.99 -4.47 -15.60
C ALA A 249 -8.81 -4.38 -14.61
N ILE A 250 -7.97 -3.35 -14.76
CA ILE A 250 -6.84 -3.10 -13.86
C ILE A 250 -7.30 -2.46 -12.54
N VAL A 251 -8.38 -1.64 -12.56
CA VAL A 251 -9.06 -1.20 -11.33
C VAL A 251 -9.62 -2.39 -10.56
N ALA A 252 -10.30 -3.32 -11.26
CA ALA A 252 -10.80 -4.57 -10.68
C ALA A 252 -9.66 -5.40 -10.08
N GLN A 253 -8.52 -5.52 -10.76
CA GLN A 253 -7.33 -6.18 -10.22
C GLN A 253 -6.85 -5.54 -8.91
N GLY A 254 -6.76 -4.21 -8.85
CA GLY A 254 -6.38 -3.50 -7.62
C GLY A 254 -7.36 -3.77 -6.47
N SER A 255 -8.66 -3.77 -6.78
CA SER A 255 -9.73 -4.09 -5.84
C SER A 255 -9.64 -5.54 -5.34
N ALA A 256 -9.38 -6.51 -6.22
CA ALA A 256 -9.18 -7.91 -5.86
C ALA A 256 -7.94 -8.12 -4.94
N PHE A 257 -6.85 -7.39 -5.18
CA PHE A 257 -5.67 -7.41 -4.29
C PHE A 257 -6.00 -6.85 -2.90
N ALA A 258 -6.81 -5.79 -2.82
CA ALA A 258 -7.29 -5.27 -1.54
C ALA A 258 -8.20 -6.26 -0.81
N ALA A 259 -9.11 -6.93 -1.51
CA ALA A 259 -9.97 -7.97 -0.94
C ALA A 259 -9.15 -9.14 -0.40
N GLU A 260 -8.19 -9.65 -1.16
CA GLU A 260 -7.24 -10.68 -0.72
C GLU A 260 -6.45 -10.23 0.52
N ALA A 261 -5.94 -8.99 0.53
CA ALA A 261 -5.21 -8.48 1.69
C ALA A 261 -6.08 -8.40 2.96
N ARG A 262 -7.35 -8.04 2.82
CA ARG A 262 -8.31 -7.99 3.93
C ARG A 262 -8.68 -9.39 4.40
N LEU A 263 -8.98 -10.31 3.49
CA LEU A 263 -9.38 -11.69 3.80
C LEU A 263 -8.24 -12.49 4.42
N ARG A 264 -7.03 -12.40 3.87
CA ARG A 264 -5.83 -13.05 4.43
C ARG A 264 -5.59 -12.65 5.88
N ALA A 265 -5.85 -11.39 6.22
CA ALA A 265 -5.69 -10.85 7.56
C ALA A 265 -6.91 -11.11 8.50
N GLY A 266 -7.99 -11.73 8.01
CA GLY A 266 -9.24 -11.87 8.75
C GLY A 266 -9.91 -10.52 9.09
N LEU A 267 -9.74 -9.51 8.21
CA LEU A 267 -10.18 -8.12 8.41
C LEU A 267 -11.22 -7.67 7.38
N LEU A 268 -12.07 -8.57 6.88
CA LEU A 268 -13.14 -8.17 5.96
C LEU A 268 -14.09 -7.16 6.65
N VAL A 269 -14.43 -6.10 5.92
CA VAL A 269 -15.25 -4.98 6.40
C VAL A 269 -16.25 -4.54 5.31
N PRO A 270 -17.39 -3.93 5.67
CA PRO A 270 -18.47 -3.66 4.72
C PRO A 270 -18.08 -2.85 3.47
N HIS A 271 -17.19 -1.86 3.61
CA HIS A 271 -16.76 -1.06 2.46
C HIS A 271 -15.88 -1.85 1.48
N THR A 272 -15.11 -2.82 1.96
CA THR A 272 -14.35 -3.72 1.09
C THR A 272 -15.29 -4.62 0.29
N GLU A 273 -16.34 -5.13 0.91
CA GLU A 273 -17.36 -5.92 0.19
C GLU A 273 -18.05 -5.07 -0.88
N LEU A 274 -18.47 -3.84 -0.53
CA LEU A 274 -19.10 -2.92 -1.46
C LEU A 274 -18.20 -2.62 -2.65
N ALA A 275 -16.97 -2.19 -2.40
CA ALA A 275 -16.03 -1.85 -3.46
C ALA A 275 -15.68 -3.04 -4.35
N THR A 276 -15.50 -4.23 -3.76
CA THR A 276 -15.21 -5.44 -4.55
C THR A 276 -16.40 -5.80 -5.46
N ARG A 277 -17.64 -5.72 -4.96
CA ARG A 277 -18.83 -5.96 -5.79
C ARG A 277 -18.94 -4.97 -6.94
N VAL A 278 -18.67 -3.69 -6.68
CA VAL A 278 -18.81 -2.63 -7.70
C VAL A 278 -17.69 -2.68 -8.74
N LEU A 279 -16.44 -2.84 -8.29
CA LEU A 279 -15.26 -2.74 -9.12
C LEU A 279 -14.88 -4.07 -9.80
N CYS A 280 -15.11 -5.22 -9.14
CA CYS A 280 -14.82 -6.55 -9.69
C CYS A 280 -16.05 -7.29 -10.22
N GLY A 281 -17.26 -6.81 -9.94
CA GLY A 281 -18.51 -7.50 -10.31
C GLY A 281 -18.80 -8.77 -9.49
N MET A 282 -18.07 -9.01 -8.39
CA MET A 282 -18.14 -10.26 -7.61
C MET A 282 -17.86 -10.02 -6.12
N GLY A 283 -18.12 -11.03 -5.29
CA GLY A 283 -17.83 -10.99 -3.85
C GLY A 283 -16.32 -11.00 -3.54
N PRO A 284 -15.90 -10.53 -2.35
CA PRO A 284 -14.50 -10.46 -1.97
C PRO A 284 -13.81 -11.83 -1.91
N GLU A 285 -14.50 -12.89 -1.49
CA GLU A 285 -13.96 -14.25 -1.43
C GLU A 285 -13.61 -14.79 -2.82
N GLU A 286 -14.46 -14.48 -3.80
CA GLU A 286 -14.27 -14.87 -5.19
C GLU A 286 -13.16 -14.06 -5.85
N ALA A 287 -13.17 -12.74 -5.71
CA ALA A 287 -12.09 -11.89 -6.22
C ALA A 287 -10.73 -12.29 -5.62
N ALA A 288 -10.68 -12.54 -4.31
CA ALA A 288 -9.46 -12.99 -3.64
C ALA A 288 -9.01 -14.38 -4.12
N ARG A 289 -9.95 -15.31 -4.35
CA ARG A 289 -9.66 -16.63 -4.92
C ARG A 289 -9.00 -16.51 -6.30
N VAL A 290 -9.51 -15.64 -7.18
CA VAL A 290 -8.88 -15.37 -8.49
C VAL A 290 -7.41 -14.98 -8.33
N THR A 291 -7.08 -14.09 -7.38
CA THR A 291 -5.69 -13.69 -7.15
C THR A 291 -4.79 -14.85 -6.69
N ARG A 292 -5.32 -15.78 -5.90
CA ARG A 292 -4.56 -16.91 -5.36
C ARG A 292 -4.36 -18.00 -6.43
N ASP A 293 -5.41 -18.33 -7.18
CA ASP A 293 -5.41 -19.44 -8.13
C ASP A 293 -4.44 -19.24 -9.28
N ILE A 294 -4.26 -17.99 -9.73
CA ILE A 294 -3.37 -17.66 -10.85
C ILE A 294 -2.04 -17.06 -10.41
N ARG A 295 -1.74 -17.10 -9.11
CA ARG A 295 -0.45 -16.64 -8.58
C ARG A 295 0.69 -17.50 -9.18
N PRO A 296 1.72 -16.88 -9.79
CA PRO A 296 2.89 -17.63 -10.26
C PRO A 296 3.61 -18.33 -9.11
N ALA A 297 4.01 -19.59 -9.33
CA ALA A 297 4.79 -20.37 -8.36
C ALA A 297 6.30 -20.05 -8.38
N GLY A 298 6.75 -19.20 -9.30
CA GLY A 298 8.16 -18.86 -9.47
C GLY A 298 8.39 -17.84 -10.59
N PRO A 299 9.65 -17.68 -11.03
CA PRO A 299 9.98 -16.82 -12.16
C PRO A 299 9.21 -17.22 -13.42
N VAL A 300 8.82 -16.22 -14.21
CA VAL A 300 8.12 -16.40 -15.47
C VAL A 300 9.03 -16.01 -16.64
N PRO A 301 8.92 -16.66 -17.81
CA PRO A 301 9.68 -16.25 -19.00
C PRO A 301 9.27 -14.84 -19.47
N GLY A 302 10.22 -14.09 -20.01
CA GLY A 302 9.98 -12.81 -20.67
C GLY A 302 10.68 -11.62 -20.00
N ALA A 303 10.31 -10.42 -20.45
CA ALA A 303 10.93 -9.16 -20.00
C ALA A 303 10.22 -8.49 -18.81
N LEU A 304 9.07 -9.03 -18.38
CA LEU A 304 8.29 -8.53 -17.26
C LEU A 304 8.51 -9.40 -16.02
N PRO A 305 8.52 -8.83 -14.81
CA PRO A 305 8.60 -9.64 -13.61
C PRO A 305 7.31 -10.45 -13.41
N ALA A 306 7.41 -11.58 -12.70
CA ALA A 306 6.26 -12.42 -12.37
C ALA A 306 5.10 -11.66 -11.71
N TYR A 307 5.42 -10.59 -10.96
CA TYR A 307 4.43 -9.71 -10.35
C TYR A 307 3.55 -8.99 -11.37
N GLU A 308 4.14 -8.48 -12.45
CA GLU A 308 3.36 -7.80 -13.49
C GLU A 308 2.53 -8.79 -14.32
N VAL A 309 3.10 -9.96 -14.62
CA VAL A 309 2.37 -11.04 -15.28
C VAL A 309 1.17 -11.47 -14.43
N TRP A 310 1.35 -11.58 -13.12
CA TRP A 310 0.26 -11.89 -12.18
C TRP A 310 -0.83 -10.82 -12.18
N ARG A 311 -0.46 -9.53 -12.11
CA ARG A 311 -1.43 -8.42 -12.17
C ARG A 311 -2.26 -8.47 -13.45
N ARG A 312 -1.61 -8.59 -14.61
CA ARG A 312 -2.32 -8.64 -15.91
C ARG A 312 -3.23 -9.85 -15.99
N ALA A 313 -2.76 -11.03 -15.59
CA ALA A 313 -3.58 -12.23 -15.58
C ALA A 313 -4.83 -12.09 -14.68
N VAL A 314 -4.72 -11.40 -13.54
CA VAL A 314 -5.86 -11.14 -12.65
C VAL A 314 -6.84 -10.19 -13.32
N ALA A 315 -6.36 -9.10 -13.92
CA ALA A 315 -7.20 -8.17 -14.65
C ALA A 315 -7.96 -8.86 -15.79
N ASP A 316 -7.26 -9.65 -16.60
CA ASP A 316 -7.83 -10.40 -17.73
C ASP A 316 -8.88 -11.41 -17.25
N ARG A 317 -8.62 -12.11 -16.13
CA ARG A 317 -9.57 -13.06 -15.57
C ARG A 317 -10.83 -12.38 -15.06
N LEU A 318 -10.69 -11.26 -14.35
CA LEU A 318 -11.81 -10.48 -13.82
C LEU A 318 -12.65 -9.83 -14.92
N ALA A 319 -12.03 -9.40 -16.03
CA ALA A 319 -12.76 -8.89 -17.20
C ALA A 319 -13.67 -9.96 -17.82
N ASN A 320 -13.23 -11.22 -17.84
CA ASN A 320 -13.99 -12.33 -18.41
C ASN A 320 -15.09 -12.86 -17.45
N ASP A 321 -14.79 -12.96 -16.16
CA ASP A 321 -15.69 -13.57 -15.17
C ASP A 321 -16.66 -12.58 -14.53
N GLY A 322 -16.21 -11.34 -14.27
CA GLY A 322 -16.96 -10.32 -13.52
C GLY A 322 -17.78 -9.35 -14.38
N GLY A 323 -17.70 -9.49 -15.71
CA GLY A 323 -18.36 -8.58 -16.64
C GLY A 323 -17.78 -7.15 -16.61
N CYS A 324 -16.53 -6.99 -16.14
CA CYS A 324 -15.87 -5.71 -15.97
C CYS A 324 -15.50 -5.04 -17.28
#